data_AF-A0A660MKD8-F1
#
_entry.id   AF-A0A660MKD8-F1
#
_cell.length_a   1.000
_cell.length_b   1.000
_cell.length_c   1.000
_cell.angle_alpha   90.00
_cell.angle_beta   90.00
_cell.angle_gamma   90.00
#
_symmetry.space_group_name_H-M   'P 1'
#
loop_
_entity.id
_entity.type
_entity.pdbx_description
1 polymer ?
#
loop_
_entity_poly.entity_id
_entity_poly.type
_entity_poly.pdbx_seq_one_letter_code
_entity_poly.pdbx_strand_id
1 'polypeptide(L)' 'IGTTAILLNKIRLTAVVNGETVTNPFVVTETWGQQDTAWRLAAMAYTRIIY' A
#
# COMPACT_ATOMS: atom_id res chain seq x y z
N ILE A 1 20.58 7.33 -11.29
CA ILE A 1 19.29 7.62 -10.63
C ILE A 1 18.19 7.24 -11.62
N GLY A 2 17.33 6.28 -11.28
CA GLY A 2 16.22 5.84 -12.14
C GLY A 2 14.92 6.61 -11.88
N THR A 3 13.89 6.39 -12.70
CA THR A 3 12.55 7.00 -12.54
C THR A 3 11.84 6.44 -11.30
N THR A 4 11.16 7.30 -10.56
CA THR A 4 10.32 6.93 -9.41
C THR A 4 8.86 7.27 -9.69
N ALA A 5 7.96 6.36 -9.34
CA ALA A 5 6.51 6.59 -9.34
C ALA A 5 5.96 6.37 -7.92
N ILE A 6 4.99 7.18 -7.52
CA ILE A 6 4.30 7.06 -6.23
C ILE A 6 2.81 6.94 -6.50
N LEU A 7 2.20 5.87 -6.01
CA LEU A 7 0.75 5.63 -6.09
C LEU A 7 0.13 5.76 -4.69
N LEU A 8 -1.05 6.39 -4.62
CA LEU A 8 -1.87 6.43 -3.41
C LEU A 8 -3.19 5.72 -3.68
N ASN A 9 -3.46 4.67 -2.91
CA ASN A 9 -4.67 3.87 -3.03
C ASN A 9 -5.45 3.86 -1.72
N LYS A 10 -6.76 4.11 -1.77
CA LYS A 10 -7.66 3.92 -0.63
C LYS A 10 -8.27 2.53 -0.69
N ILE A 11 -8.01 1.71 0.32
CA ILE A 11 -8.50 0.33 0.39
C ILE A 11 -9.27 0.06 1.68
N ARG A 12 -10.05 -1.02 1.69
CA ARG A 12 -10.59 -1.64 2.92
C ARG A 12 -9.90 -3.00 3.10
N LEU A 13 -9.12 -3.14 4.16
CA LEU A 13 -8.45 -4.39 4.52
C LEU A 13 -9.37 -5.20 5.43
N THR A 14 -9.71 -6.41 5.00
CA THR A 14 -10.50 -7.37 5.81
C THR A 14 -9.56 -8.45 6.35
N ALA A 15 -9.59 -8.70 7.66
CA ALA A 15 -8.74 -9.70 8.32
C ALA A 15 -9.51 -10.40 9.45
N VAL A 16 -9.05 -11.60 9.83
CA VAL A 16 -9.57 -12.31 11.02
C VAL A 16 -8.63 -12.07 12.19
N VAL A 17 -9.12 -11.44 13.26
CA VAL A 17 -8.37 -11.15 14.49
C VAL A 17 -9.12 -11.78 15.65
N ASN A 18 -8.45 -12.70 16.35
CA ASN A 18 -9.05 -13.46 17.46
C ASN A 18 -10.39 -14.15 17.11
N GLY A 19 -10.52 -14.66 15.88
CA GLY A 19 -11.73 -15.30 15.38
C GLY A 19 -12.82 -14.33 14.87
N GLU A 20 -12.65 -13.02 15.02
CA GLU A 20 -13.58 -12.01 14.50
C GLU A 20 -13.09 -11.43 13.17
N THR A 21 -14.01 -11.23 12.22
CA THR A 21 -13.70 -10.55 10.95
C THR A 21 -13.75 -9.04 11.15
N VAL A 22 -12.60 -8.38 11.04
CA VAL A 22 -12.46 -6.92 11.15
C VAL A 22 -12.17 -6.33 9.78
N THR A 23 -12.81 -5.21 9.45
CA THR A 23 -12.56 -4.45 8.21
C THR A 23 -12.09 -3.04 8.55
N ASN A 24 -10.88 -2.67 8.14
CA ASN A 24 -10.29 -1.35 8.41
C ASN A 24 -9.92 -0.60 7.13
N PRO A 25 -10.24 0.70 7.02
CA PRO A 25 -9.83 1.53 5.89
C PRO A 25 -8.36 1.96 6.02
N PHE A 26 -7.61 1.91 4.92
CA PHE A 26 -6.23 2.37 4.83
C PHE A 26 -6.03 3.25 3.59
N VAL A 27 -5.12 4.22 3.70
CA VAL A 27 -4.38 4.74 2.55
C VAL A 27 -3.10 3.92 2.44
N VAL A 28 -2.85 3.37 1.25
CA VAL A 28 -1.62 2.67 0.90
C VAL A 28 -0.81 3.57 -0.02
N THR A 29 0.42 3.86 0.38
CA THR A 29 1.41 4.52 -0.48
C THR A 29 2.34 3.46 -1.03
N GLU A 30 2.45 3.38 -2.35
CA GLU A 30 3.35 2.46 -3.04
C GLU A 30 4.42 3.27 -3.78
N THR A 31 5.68 3.05 -3.42
CA THR A 31 6.82 3.68 -4.10
C THR A 31 7.43 2.66 -5.05
N TRP A 32 7.45 3.01 -6.34
CA TRP A 32 7.98 2.18 -7.41
C TRP A 32 9.24 2.82 -7.98
N GLY A 33 10.28 2.01 -8.17
CA GLY A 33 11.50 2.40 -8.87
C GLY A 33 11.64 1.65 -10.19
N GLN A 34 11.98 2.35 -11.25
CA GLN A 34 12.30 1.71 -12.54
C GLN A 34 13.73 1.16 -12.50
N GLN A 35 13.87 -0.15 -12.73
CA GLN A 35 15.14 -0.85 -12.87
C GLN A 35 15.17 -1.47 -14.27
N ASP A 36 16.11 -1.04 -15.10
CA ASP A 36 16.13 -1.32 -16.54
C ASP A 36 14.79 -0.94 -17.20
N THR A 37 14.09 -1.91 -17.78
CA THR A 37 12.77 -1.73 -18.40
C THR A 37 11.61 -2.11 -17.49
N ALA A 38 11.86 -2.53 -16.25
CA ALA A 38 10.84 -3.05 -15.34
C ALA A 38 10.60 -2.10 -14.16
N TRP A 39 9.33 -1.97 -13.77
CA TRP A 39 8.96 -1.34 -12.50
C TRP A 39 9.08 -2.35 -11.36
N ARG A 40 9.76 -1.95 -10.30
CA ARG A 40 9.92 -2.74 -9.09
C ARG A 40 9.37 -1.95 -7.90
N LEU A 41 8.58 -2.62 -7.07
CA LEU A 41 8.07 -2.06 -5.83
C LEU A 41 9.24 -1.91 -4.86
N ALA A 42 9.51 -0.68 -4.42
CA ALA A 42 10.58 -0.37 -3.49
C ALA A 42 10.09 -0.33 -2.05
N ALA A 43 8.91 0.24 -1.80
CA ALA A 43 8.33 0.33 -0.47
C ALA A 43 6.80 0.41 -0.52
N MET A 44 6.16 -0.08 0.53
CA MET A 44 4.75 0.14 0.83
C MET A 44 4.60 0.69 2.24
N ALA A 45 3.75 1.70 2.40
CA ALA A 45 3.34 2.20 3.70
C ALA A 45 1.81 2.17 3.82
N TYR A 46 1.33 1.72 4.97
CA TYR A 46 -0.10 1.62 5.27
C TYR A 46 -0.44 2.58 6.40
N THR A 47 -1.34 3.52 6.14
CA THR A 47 -1.83 4.47 7.14
C THR A 47 -3.31 4.22 7.38
N ARG A 48 -3.67 3.82 8.59
CA ARG A 48 -5.07 3.60 8.97
C ARG A 48 -5.82 4.92 8.94
N ILE A 49 -7.00 4.94 8.32
CA ILE A 49 -7.89 6.10 8.35
C ILE A 49 -8.78 5.99 9.59
N ILE A 50 -8.82 7.06 10.40
CA ILE A 50 -9.74 7.21 11.53
C ILE A 50 -10.74 8.28 11.11
N TYR A 51 -12.04 7.96 11.19
CA TYR A 51 -13.14 8.90 10.92
C TYR A 51 -13.60 9.56 12.22
#